data_AF-A0A2T3N1A0-F1
#
_entry.id   AF-A0A2T3N1A0-F1
#
_cell.length_a   1.000
_cell.length_b   1.000
_cell.length_c   1.000
_cell.angle_alpha   90.00
_cell.angle_beta   90.00
_cell.angle_gamma   90.00
#
_symmetry.space_group_name_H-M   'P 1'
#
loop_
_entity.id
_entity.type
_entity.pdbx_description
1 polymer ?
#
loop_
_entity_poly.entity_id
_entity_poly.type
_entity_poly.pdbx_seq_one_letter_code
_entity_poly.pdbx_strand_id
1 'polypeptide(L)'
;MKRPPQQQLYRKLTEVTLPESIQYFRSGSEATYRIEQQYLPVASFVRWPSGKPCLPVNMYLLYNGYNWTGDSVLTTASKLSELVRYCAHGRATRQPCGFGDLTDNDIGRLIEKLCTDVYMDDPSQRLRNNNTVRAIMQTILSFLVWYQDNLYLKPGRLIGSSGEGAAIGVTRKKNPHNNRDYWHHRYLPQSVSTDPKLPMGTIMIEDIEMVIEDLYEPDAYPEPARRRFGKDEALFDAYRDYITARRDFMLLMMRKTGLRPEEMAQMSLKANRRSIGESQPVLILPTLKRRQLNPPLRRFPITPKIATRVRLYLKAHQRWLQYCEARNPELAESDSLFLSTEPGNLGAALAKSGLDKDFENLCNRAGYRKHQACFSMFRHRFITDLVILHLKELNKGKTEMNKHDYRMVLEKVREKTGHKSIDTLWHYIDLAYDMEGVWNPVNQAIRRLQATEELKHDLNQLRRQLRNTDGSQLASSQVIDLVTERLSQIIGDAEQAGLDTAPTG
;
A
#
# COMPACT_ATOMS: atom_id res chain seq x y z
N MET A 1 11.81 -24.84 14.14
CA MET A 1 10.37 -25.03 14.45
C MET A 1 9.60 -23.83 13.92
N LYS A 2 8.67 -24.04 12.97
CA LYS A 2 7.79 -22.97 12.46
C LYS A 2 6.87 -22.50 13.59
N ARG A 3 6.87 -21.22 13.95
CA ARG A 3 5.84 -20.66 14.85
C ARG A 3 4.51 -20.78 14.09
N PRO A 4 3.45 -21.33 14.70
CA PRO A 4 2.17 -21.46 14.01
C PRO A 4 1.68 -20.09 13.53
N PRO A 5 0.98 -20.02 12.37
CA PRO A 5 0.42 -18.77 11.89
C PRO A 5 -0.43 -18.14 13.00
N GLN A 6 -0.19 -16.86 13.31
CA GLN A 6 -0.97 -16.16 14.33
C GLN A 6 -2.44 -16.20 13.93
N GLN A 7 -3.27 -16.84 14.75
CA GLN A 7 -4.71 -16.91 14.51
C GLN A 7 -5.27 -15.49 14.35
N GLN A 8 -6.03 -15.27 13.28
CA GLN A 8 -6.73 -14.02 13.05
C GLN A 8 -7.84 -13.89 14.09
N LEU A 9 -7.80 -12.82 14.88
CA LEU A 9 -8.73 -12.61 16.01
C LEU A 9 -9.99 -11.84 15.61
N TYR A 10 -10.12 -11.41 14.36
CA TYR A 10 -11.26 -10.63 13.90
C TYR A 10 -11.81 -11.17 12.57
N ARG A 11 -13.12 -10.99 12.36
CA ARG A 11 -13.81 -11.38 11.13
C ARG A 11 -14.56 -10.18 10.55
N LYS A 12 -14.50 -10.02 9.23
CA LYS A 12 -15.32 -9.06 8.48
C LYS A 12 -16.77 -9.54 8.46
N LEU A 13 -17.69 -8.66 8.80
CA LEU A 13 -19.12 -8.81 8.60
C LEU A 13 -19.56 -7.81 7.55
N THR A 14 -20.47 -8.21 6.67
CA THR A 14 -21.03 -7.38 5.60
C THR A 14 -22.52 -7.21 5.84
N GLU A 15 -23.06 -6.04 5.47
CA GLU A 15 -24.51 -5.77 5.45
C GLU A 15 -25.17 -5.99 6.82
N VAL A 16 -24.53 -5.49 7.88
CA VAL A 16 -25.04 -5.66 9.25
C VAL A 16 -26.12 -4.62 9.51
N THR A 17 -27.29 -5.08 9.93
CA THR A 17 -28.40 -4.21 10.35
C THR A 17 -28.60 -4.35 11.86
N LEU A 18 -28.62 -3.22 12.58
CA LEU A 18 -28.77 -3.18 14.04
C LEU A 18 -29.92 -2.23 14.41
N PRO A 19 -30.69 -2.50 15.47
CA PRO A 19 -31.64 -1.51 15.99
C PRO A 19 -30.88 -0.32 16.58
N GLU A 20 -31.11 0.88 16.05
CA GLU A 20 -30.49 2.14 16.49
C GLU A 20 -31.29 2.78 17.64
N SER A 21 -32.60 2.92 17.43
CA SER A 21 -33.50 3.51 18.41
C SER A 21 -34.87 2.83 18.35
N ILE A 22 -35.58 2.81 19.48
CA ILE A 22 -36.96 2.35 19.57
C ILE A 22 -37.79 3.55 19.99
N GLN A 23 -38.63 4.04 19.09
CA GLN A 23 -39.60 5.09 19.37
C GLN A 23 -40.94 4.45 19.70
N TYR A 24 -41.45 4.78 20.88
CA TYR A 24 -42.75 4.36 21.35
C TYR A 24 -43.80 5.40 20.96
N PHE A 25 -44.86 4.95 20.28
CA PHE A 25 -46.02 5.78 19.95
C PHE A 25 -47.25 5.22 20.64
N ARG A 26 -48.04 6.11 21.24
CA ARG A 26 -49.33 5.76 21.84
C ARG A 26 -50.42 6.59 21.16
N SER A 27 -51.35 5.91 20.50
CA SER A 27 -52.53 6.54 19.91
C SER A 27 -53.76 5.85 20.50
N GLY A 28 -54.41 6.50 21.47
CA GLY A 28 -55.52 5.91 22.21
C GLY A 28 -55.09 4.67 23.02
N SER A 29 -55.78 3.54 22.82
CA SER A 29 -55.51 2.26 23.49
C SER A 29 -54.44 1.40 22.81
N GLU A 30 -53.98 1.76 21.61
CA GLU A 30 -52.93 1.03 20.89
C GLU A 30 -51.54 1.61 21.15
N ALA A 31 -50.60 0.70 21.42
CA ALA A 31 -49.18 0.96 21.56
C ALA A 31 -48.46 0.42 20.32
N THR A 32 -47.76 1.29 19.60
CA THR A 32 -46.93 0.89 18.45
C THR A 32 -45.48 1.29 18.68
N TYR A 33 -44.55 0.52 18.10
CA TYR A 33 -43.12 0.75 18.18
C TYR A 33 -42.58 0.98 16.77
N ARG A 34 -41.81 2.04 16.58
CA ARG A 34 -40.95 2.21 15.40
C ARG A 34 -39.52 1.91 15.81
N ILE A 35 -38.91 0.94 15.15
CA ILE A 35 -37.49 0.63 15.32
C ILE A 35 -36.75 1.32 14.18
N GLU A 36 -35.92 2.30 14.50
CA GLU A 36 -34.96 2.85 13.55
C GLU A 36 -33.82 1.85 13.41
N GLN A 37 -33.48 1.49 12.17
CA GLN A 37 -32.46 0.50 11.87
C GLN A 37 -31.19 1.21 11.40
N GLN A 38 -30.07 0.87 12.03
CA GLN A 38 -28.73 1.22 11.61
C GLN A 38 -28.21 0.23 10.58
N TYR A 39 -27.79 0.73 9.42
CA TYR A 39 -27.12 -0.07 8.40
C TYR A 39 -25.60 0.15 8.41
N LEU A 40 -24.85 -0.93 8.61
CA LEU A 40 -23.39 -0.95 8.57
C LEU A 40 -22.93 -1.80 7.36
N PRO A 41 -22.46 -1.17 6.27
CA PRO A 41 -22.01 -1.89 5.08
C PRO A 41 -20.85 -2.86 5.37
N VAL A 42 -19.96 -2.46 6.29
CA VAL A 42 -18.86 -3.27 6.78
C VAL A 42 -18.75 -3.12 8.29
N ALA A 43 -18.72 -4.25 9.00
CA ALA A 43 -18.45 -4.32 10.43
C ALA A 43 -17.33 -5.34 10.70
N SER A 44 -16.86 -5.37 11.95
CA SER A 44 -15.83 -6.31 12.39
C SER A 44 -16.23 -6.94 13.72
N PHE A 45 -15.97 -8.22 13.86
CA PHE A 45 -16.20 -8.96 15.10
C PHE A 45 -14.89 -9.54 15.62
N VAL A 46 -14.47 -9.12 16.82
CA VAL A 46 -13.23 -9.51 17.48
C VAL A 46 -13.49 -10.54 18.57
N ARG A 47 -12.61 -11.54 18.64
CA ARG A 47 -12.60 -12.61 19.64
C ARG A 47 -11.28 -12.60 20.41
N TRP A 48 -11.33 -13.08 21.64
CA TRP A 48 -10.14 -13.50 22.37
C TRP A 48 -9.50 -14.72 21.69
N PRO A 49 -8.21 -15.01 21.93
CA PRO A 49 -7.57 -16.24 21.47
C PRO A 49 -8.30 -17.53 21.91
N SER A 50 -9.07 -17.46 23.01
CA SER A 50 -9.94 -18.55 23.48
C SER A 50 -11.21 -18.75 22.63
N GLY A 51 -11.44 -17.93 21.60
CA GLY A 51 -12.65 -17.95 20.76
C GLY A 51 -13.84 -17.17 21.32
N LYS A 52 -13.82 -16.79 22.60
CA LYS A 52 -14.88 -15.98 23.23
C LYS A 52 -14.94 -14.56 22.63
N PRO A 53 -16.12 -13.94 22.48
CA PRO A 53 -16.24 -12.55 22.02
C PRO A 53 -15.44 -11.58 22.90
N CYS A 54 -14.72 -10.64 22.28
CA CYS A 54 -14.07 -9.55 23.00
C CYS A 54 -15.04 -8.37 23.12
N LEU A 55 -15.94 -8.42 24.11
CA LEU A 55 -17.03 -7.44 24.27
C LEU A 55 -16.55 -5.98 24.28
N PRO A 56 -15.53 -5.56 25.06
CA PRO A 56 -15.12 -4.17 25.09
C PRO A 56 -14.65 -3.64 23.73
N VAL A 57 -13.89 -4.46 22.99
CA VAL A 57 -13.42 -4.11 21.65
C VAL A 57 -14.59 -4.05 20.67
N ASN A 58 -15.50 -5.01 20.71
CA ASN A 58 -16.68 -5.00 19.82
C ASN A 58 -17.57 -3.78 20.08
N MET A 59 -17.79 -3.41 21.34
CA MET A 59 -18.53 -2.20 21.70
C MET A 59 -17.84 -0.93 21.19
N TYR A 60 -16.51 -0.83 21.32
CA TYR A 60 -15.75 0.30 20.77
C TYR A 60 -15.85 0.39 19.24
N LEU A 61 -15.78 -0.74 18.54
CA LEU A 61 -15.90 -0.79 17.09
C LEU A 61 -17.30 -0.40 16.63
N LEU A 62 -18.35 -0.80 17.35
CA LEU A 62 -19.73 -0.38 17.09
C LEU A 62 -19.92 1.11 17.36
N TYR A 63 -19.45 1.60 18.50
CA TYR A 63 -19.53 3.02 18.90
C TYR A 63 -18.93 3.94 17.84
N ASN A 64 -17.78 3.57 17.26
CA ASN A 64 -17.13 4.36 16.22
C ASN A 64 -17.57 4.02 14.79
N GLY A 65 -18.31 2.93 14.61
CA GLY A 65 -18.69 2.40 13.29
C GLY A 65 -19.41 3.42 12.43
N TYR A 66 -20.25 4.27 13.05
CA TYR A 66 -20.95 5.38 12.38
C TYR A 66 -20.01 6.37 11.69
N ASN A 67 -18.85 6.65 12.29
CA ASN A 67 -17.90 7.65 11.79
C ASN A 67 -16.86 7.06 10.81
N TRP A 68 -16.90 5.75 10.59
CA TRP A 68 -15.89 5.04 9.81
C TRP A 68 -16.46 4.58 8.48
N THR A 69 -15.75 4.91 7.40
CA THR A 69 -16.09 4.46 6.05
C THR A 69 -15.16 3.35 5.59
N GLY A 70 -15.72 2.34 4.90
CA GLY A 70 -14.97 1.24 4.28
C GLY A 70 -14.25 0.35 5.30
N ASP A 71 -13.05 -0.10 4.96
CA ASP A 71 -12.26 -1.03 5.78
C ASP A 71 -11.58 -0.40 7.01
N SER A 72 -11.95 0.83 7.38
CA SER A 72 -11.41 1.52 8.57
C SER A 72 -11.67 0.72 9.85
N VAL A 73 -12.87 0.12 9.97
CA VAL A 73 -13.24 -0.75 11.11
C VAL A 73 -12.37 -2.01 11.18
N LEU A 74 -12.03 -2.60 10.03
CA LEU A 74 -11.15 -3.78 9.96
C LEU A 74 -9.72 -3.41 10.32
N THR A 75 -9.24 -2.26 9.85
CA THR A 75 -7.92 -1.73 10.20
C THR A 75 -7.81 -1.49 11.71
N THR A 76 -8.82 -0.87 12.32
CA THR A 76 -8.88 -0.69 13.77
C THR A 76 -8.91 -2.03 14.50
N ALA A 77 -9.77 -2.96 14.09
CA ALA A 77 -9.88 -4.29 14.69
C ALA A 77 -8.55 -5.06 14.63
N SER A 78 -7.83 -4.97 13.51
CA SER A 78 -6.50 -5.57 13.35
C SER A 78 -5.48 -4.99 14.32
N LYS A 79 -5.47 -3.67 14.52
CA LYS A 79 -4.56 -3.00 15.47
C LYS A 79 -4.91 -3.34 16.92
N LEU A 80 -6.20 -3.34 17.27
CA LEU A 80 -6.66 -3.71 18.61
C LEU A 80 -6.43 -5.19 18.92
N SER A 81 -6.38 -6.06 17.90
CA SER A 81 -6.02 -7.46 18.08
C SER A 81 -4.62 -7.64 18.68
N GLU A 82 -3.69 -6.70 18.47
CA GLU A 82 -2.37 -6.73 19.12
C GLU A 82 -2.47 -6.58 20.64
N LEU A 83 -3.34 -5.68 21.11
CA LEU A 83 -3.63 -5.51 22.54
C LEU A 83 -4.33 -6.74 23.11
N VAL A 84 -5.31 -7.29 22.40
CA VAL A 84 -6.04 -8.50 22.80
C VAL A 84 -5.08 -9.68 22.98
N ARG A 85 -4.16 -9.89 22.04
CA ARG A 85 -3.11 -10.92 22.15
C ARG A 85 -2.18 -10.66 23.32
N TYR A 86 -1.82 -9.40 23.55
CA TYR A 86 -0.98 -9.03 24.67
C TYR A 86 -1.65 -9.35 26.02
N CYS A 87 -2.92 -8.98 26.18
CA CYS A 87 -3.67 -9.25 27.40
C CYS A 87 -3.88 -10.75 27.63
N ALA A 88 -4.00 -11.55 26.56
CA ALA A 88 -4.18 -13.00 26.69
C ALA A 88 -2.89 -13.73 27.08
N HIS A 89 -1.75 -13.38 26.46
CA HIS A 89 -0.51 -14.20 26.57
C HIS A 89 0.80 -13.39 26.63
N GLY A 90 0.74 -12.06 26.46
CA GLY A 90 1.92 -11.21 26.25
C GLY A 90 2.56 -10.63 27.50
N ARG A 91 1.99 -10.85 28.70
CA ARG A 91 2.59 -10.39 29.96
C ARG A 91 3.79 -11.23 30.36
N ALA A 92 4.71 -10.64 31.13
CA ALA A 92 5.87 -11.34 31.67
C ALA A 92 5.48 -12.56 32.53
N THR A 93 4.37 -12.47 33.25
CA THR A 93 3.82 -13.55 34.08
C THR A 93 3.12 -14.64 33.25
N ARG A 94 2.93 -14.43 31.95
CA ARG A 94 2.11 -15.26 31.03
C ARG A 94 0.66 -15.50 31.49
N GLN A 95 0.21 -14.77 32.50
CA GLN A 95 -1.17 -14.84 32.97
C GLN A 95 -2.05 -13.89 32.15
N PRO A 96 -3.25 -14.34 31.72
CA PRO A 96 -4.24 -13.47 31.10
C PRO A 96 -4.61 -12.32 32.03
N CYS A 97 -4.89 -11.15 31.47
CA CYS A 97 -5.41 -10.01 32.21
C CYS A 97 -6.55 -9.33 31.47
N GLY A 98 -7.38 -8.57 32.20
CA GLY A 98 -8.32 -7.65 31.61
C GLY A 98 -7.66 -6.35 31.15
N PHE A 99 -8.36 -5.54 30.37
CA PHE A 99 -7.87 -4.22 29.96
C PHE A 99 -7.67 -3.27 31.15
N GLY A 100 -8.49 -3.42 32.20
CA GLY A 100 -8.38 -2.64 33.44
C GLY A 100 -7.26 -3.10 34.40
N ASP A 101 -6.45 -4.09 34.01
CA ASP A 101 -5.26 -4.54 34.77
C ASP A 101 -3.95 -4.05 34.14
N LEU A 102 -4.03 -3.31 33.04
CA LEU A 102 -2.87 -2.82 32.31
C LEU A 102 -2.15 -1.72 33.08
N THR A 103 -0.83 -1.83 33.10
CA THR A 103 0.08 -0.84 33.70
C THR A 103 0.93 -0.15 32.64
N ASP A 104 1.57 0.96 33.00
CA ASP A 104 2.53 1.65 32.15
C ASP A 104 3.64 0.71 31.63
N ASN A 105 4.11 -0.21 32.48
CA ASN A 105 5.10 -1.23 32.12
C ASN A 105 4.56 -2.25 31.11
N ASP A 106 3.28 -2.62 31.21
CA ASP A 106 2.64 -3.50 30.23
C ASP A 106 2.58 -2.82 28.85
N ILE A 107 2.27 -1.52 28.81
CA ILE A 107 2.28 -0.72 27.57
C ILE A 107 3.70 -0.60 27.01
N GLY A 108 4.70 -0.35 27.85
CA GLY A 108 6.11 -0.33 27.44
C GLY A 108 6.55 -1.63 26.77
N ARG A 109 6.24 -2.78 27.38
CA ARG A 109 6.55 -4.12 26.83
C ARG A 109 5.81 -4.41 25.53
N LEU A 110 4.55 -3.99 25.41
CA LEU A 110 3.81 -4.13 24.16
C LEU A 110 4.49 -3.36 23.03
N ILE A 111 4.92 -2.11 23.28
CA ILE A 111 5.63 -1.31 22.30
C ILE A 111 6.96 -1.96 21.92
N GLU A 112 7.74 -2.41 22.89
CA GLU A 112 9.02 -3.11 22.66
C GLU A 112 8.84 -4.36 21.81
N LYS A 113 7.84 -5.18 22.12
CA LYS A 113 7.50 -6.36 21.31
C LYS A 113 7.14 -5.98 19.88
N LEU A 114 6.28 -4.98 19.69
CA LEU A 114 5.89 -4.54 18.35
C LEU A 114 7.08 -3.99 17.55
N CYS A 115 8.06 -3.40 18.23
CA CYS A 115 9.30 -2.94 17.63
C CYS A 115 10.25 -4.08 17.25
N THR A 116 10.30 -5.16 18.04
CA THR A 116 11.26 -6.26 17.87
C THR A 116 10.72 -7.46 17.10
N ASP A 117 9.41 -7.52 16.81
CA ASP A 117 8.82 -8.56 15.95
C ASP A 117 9.50 -8.57 14.56
N VAL A 118 9.94 -9.75 14.13
CA VAL A 118 10.59 -10.01 12.83
C VAL A 118 9.82 -11.03 12.00
N TYR A 119 10.08 -11.07 10.69
CA TYR A 119 9.53 -12.09 9.81
C TYR A 119 10.09 -13.48 10.14
N MET A 120 9.27 -14.51 9.93
CA MET A 120 9.64 -15.90 10.20
C MET A 120 10.68 -16.42 9.19
N ASP A 121 10.48 -16.05 7.93
CA ASP A 121 11.29 -16.41 6.78
C ASP A 121 12.54 -15.54 6.62
N ASP A 122 12.56 -14.37 7.26
CA ASP A 122 13.73 -13.49 7.33
C ASP A 122 13.82 -12.79 8.70
N PRO A 123 14.50 -13.38 9.69
CA PRO A 123 14.69 -12.78 11.01
C PRO A 123 15.49 -11.49 11.00
N SER A 124 16.20 -11.15 9.91
CA SER A 124 16.89 -9.86 9.79
C SER A 124 15.92 -8.71 9.50
N GLN A 125 14.70 -9.02 9.05
CA GLN A 125 13.70 -8.05 8.67
C GLN A 125 12.65 -7.86 9.77
N ARG A 126 12.52 -6.62 10.24
CA ARG A 126 11.45 -6.22 11.17
C ARG A 126 10.08 -6.32 10.49
N LEU A 127 9.11 -6.89 11.19
CA LEU A 127 7.73 -7.03 10.72
C LEU A 127 7.02 -5.67 10.57
N ARG A 128 7.44 -4.66 11.35
CA ARG A 128 6.81 -3.34 11.38
C ARG A 128 7.85 -2.23 11.50
N ASN A 129 7.64 -1.15 10.75
CA ASN A 129 8.39 0.09 10.94
C ASN A 129 7.83 0.90 12.13
N ASN A 130 8.58 1.91 12.57
CA ASN A 130 8.21 2.74 13.72
C ASN A 130 6.86 3.46 13.51
N ASN A 131 6.54 3.91 12.30
CA ASN A 131 5.28 4.58 12.00
C ASN A 131 4.07 3.64 12.15
N THR A 132 4.21 2.39 11.73
CA THR A 132 3.19 1.34 11.92
C THR A 132 2.98 1.05 13.41
N VAL A 133 4.07 0.92 14.19
CA VAL A 133 3.98 0.74 15.65
C VAL A 133 3.23 1.93 16.30
N ARG A 134 3.59 3.16 15.92
CA ARG A 134 2.89 4.37 16.41
C ARG A 134 1.40 4.34 16.05
N ALA A 135 1.05 3.95 14.82
CA ALA A 135 -0.36 3.87 14.40
C ALA A 135 -1.17 2.80 15.16
N ILE A 136 -0.56 1.65 15.48
CA ILE A 136 -1.16 0.63 16.36
C ILE A 136 -1.41 1.23 17.74
N MET A 137 -0.38 1.85 18.32
CA MET A 137 -0.48 2.40 19.67
C MET A 137 -1.45 3.57 19.78
N GLN A 138 -1.53 4.47 18.80
CA GLN A 138 -2.56 5.53 18.81
C GLN A 138 -3.97 4.95 18.86
N THR A 139 -4.21 3.84 18.15
CA THR A 139 -5.50 3.15 18.16
C THR A 139 -5.78 2.52 19.51
N ILE A 140 -4.77 1.88 20.11
CA ILE A 140 -4.85 1.27 21.44
C ILE A 140 -5.10 2.33 22.52
N LEU A 141 -4.35 3.43 22.53
CA LEU A 141 -4.52 4.48 23.54
C LEU A 141 -5.89 5.14 23.44
N SER A 142 -6.38 5.40 22.22
CA SER A 142 -7.74 5.93 22.02
C SER A 142 -8.81 4.96 22.53
N PHE A 143 -8.63 3.66 22.29
CA PHE A 143 -9.51 2.61 22.85
C PHE A 143 -9.46 2.58 24.37
N LEU A 144 -8.27 2.69 24.99
CA LEU A 144 -8.14 2.66 26.46
C LEU A 144 -8.77 3.87 27.13
N VAL A 145 -8.69 5.05 26.51
CA VAL A 145 -9.40 6.26 26.97
C VAL A 145 -10.91 6.03 26.88
N TRP A 146 -11.42 5.56 25.74
CA TRP A 146 -12.84 5.23 25.62
C TRP A 146 -13.27 4.15 26.63
N TYR A 147 -12.46 3.12 26.83
CA TYR A 147 -12.72 2.04 27.78
C TYR A 147 -12.78 2.57 29.21
N GLN A 148 -11.89 3.50 29.58
CA GLN A 148 -11.94 4.19 30.86
C GLN A 148 -13.25 4.92 31.05
N ASP A 149 -13.68 5.69 30.05
CA ASP A 149 -14.85 6.56 30.18
C ASP A 149 -16.18 5.79 30.16
N ASN A 150 -16.20 4.58 29.59
CA ASN A 150 -17.45 3.84 29.34
C ASN A 150 -17.58 2.52 30.11
N LEU A 151 -16.48 1.83 30.43
CA LEU A 151 -16.51 0.44 30.92
C LEU A 151 -15.63 0.18 32.15
N TYR A 152 -14.77 1.12 32.55
CA TYR A 152 -13.85 0.92 33.66
C TYR A 152 -14.49 1.25 35.00
N LEU A 153 -14.60 0.24 35.88
CA LEU A 153 -15.32 0.34 37.16
C LEU A 153 -14.40 0.38 38.39
N LYS A 154 -13.08 0.27 38.23
CA LYS A 154 -12.14 0.26 39.36
C LYS A 154 -11.87 1.68 39.86
N PRO A 155 -11.53 1.84 41.15
CA PRO A 155 -11.12 3.14 41.67
C PRO A 155 -9.82 3.62 40.99
N GLY A 156 -9.71 4.94 40.81
CA GLY A 156 -8.57 5.58 40.16
C GLY A 156 -8.72 5.68 38.63
N ARG A 157 -7.66 6.15 37.96
CA ARG A 157 -7.62 6.27 36.49
C ARG A 157 -6.80 5.14 35.89
N LEU A 158 -7.33 4.51 34.84
CA LEU A 158 -6.57 3.56 34.02
C LEU A 158 -5.51 4.28 33.19
N ILE A 159 -5.90 5.36 32.51
CA ILE A 159 -5.07 6.13 31.60
C ILE A 159 -5.26 7.64 31.85
N GLY A 160 -4.16 8.37 31.96
CA GLY A 160 -4.19 9.79 32.28
C GLY A 160 -2.83 10.46 32.15
N SER A 161 -2.81 11.77 32.40
CA SER A 161 -1.57 12.55 32.35
C SER A 161 -0.61 12.13 33.46
N SER A 162 0.69 12.30 33.24
CA SER A 162 1.69 12.11 34.29
C SER A 162 1.38 13.01 35.49
N GLY A 163 1.23 12.41 36.68
CA GLY A 163 0.86 13.10 37.91
C GLY A 163 -0.61 12.93 38.35
N GLU A 164 -1.49 12.40 37.50
CA GLU A 164 -2.91 12.17 37.83
C GLU A 164 -3.15 10.85 38.58
N GLY A 165 -2.10 10.13 38.99
CA GLY A 165 -2.21 8.82 39.63
C GLY A 165 -2.76 7.72 38.71
N ALA A 166 -2.67 7.89 37.39
CA ALA A 166 -3.16 6.91 36.42
C ALA A 166 -2.22 5.70 36.31
N ALA A 167 -2.78 4.51 36.09
CA ALA A 167 -2.00 3.28 35.90
C ALA A 167 -1.13 3.30 34.63
N ILE A 168 -1.55 4.06 33.60
CA ILE A 168 -0.86 4.27 32.33
C ILE A 168 -0.66 5.77 32.12
N GLY A 169 0.60 6.20 32.01
CA GLY A 169 0.98 7.60 31.84
C GLY A 169 1.05 8.02 30.36
N VAL A 170 0.25 9.00 29.96
CA VAL A 170 0.27 9.57 28.61
C VAL A 170 0.41 11.09 28.62
N THR A 171 0.75 11.66 27.46
CA THR A 171 0.80 13.11 27.25
C THR A 171 -0.06 13.47 26.04
N ARG A 172 -0.93 14.47 26.18
CA ARG A 172 -1.72 14.97 25.05
C ARG A 172 -0.83 15.87 24.19
N LYS A 173 -0.72 15.57 22.89
CA LYS A 173 0.04 16.36 21.91
C LYS A 173 -0.86 16.78 20.77
N LYS A 174 -0.54 17.90 20.12
CA LYS A 174 -1.28 18.43 18.98
C LYS A 174 -0.51 18.22 17.69
N ASN A 175 -1.18 17.71 16.66
CA ASN A 175 -0.55 17.52 15.36
C ASN A 175 -0.54 18.85 14.58
N PRO A 176 0.63 19.35 14.15
CA PRO A 176 0.73 20.65 13.48
C PRO A 176 0.04 20.70 12.12
N HIS A 177 -0.13 19.56 11.43
CA HIS A 177 -0.69 19.52 10.07
C HIS A 177 -2.22 19.56 10.03
N ASN A 178 -2.89 19.01 11.03
CA ASN A 178 -4.35 18.89 11.06
C ASN A 178 -4.99 19.43 12.35
N ASN A 179 -4.17 19.97 13.26
CA ASN A 179 -4.57 20.53 14.54
C ASN A 179 -5.32 19.54 15.46
N ARG A 180 -5.23 18.23 15.19
CA ARG A 180 -5.90 17.19 15.99
C ARG A 180 -5.01 16.78 17.15
N ASP A 181 -5.65 16.52 18.28
CA ASP A 181 -4.97 15.98 19.45
C ASP A 181 -4.75 14.48 19.33
N TYR A 182 -3.65 14.00 19.90
CA TYR A 182 -3.32 12.59 20.00
C TYR A 182 -2.57 12.29 21.30
N TRP A 183 -2.60 11.02 21.72
CA TRP A 183 -2.01 10.57 22.97
C TRP A 183 -0.59 10.04 22.74
N HIS A 184 0.37 10.53 23.50
CA HIS A 184 1.77 10.14 23.38
C HIS A 184 2.25 9.42 24.64
N HIS A 185 2.70 8.18 24.48
CA HIS A 185 3.33 7.38 25.53
C HIS A 185 4.85 7.49 25.46
N ARG A 186 5.54 7.47 26.61
CA ARG A 186 7.00 7.70 26.72
C ARG A 186 7.86 6.71 25.92
N TYR A 187 7.41 5.46 25.79
CA TYR A 187 8.13 4.41 25.06
C TYR A 187 7.84 4.38 23.56
N LEU A 188 7.00 5.29 23.02
CA LEU A 188 6.75 5.30 21.57
C LEU A 188 8.04 5.56 20.79
N PRO A 189 8.32 4.77 19.73
CA PRO A 189 9.50 4.98 18.92
C PRO A 189 9.40 6.32 18.17
N GLN A 190 10.55 6.90 17.82
CA GLN A 190 10.58 8.10 16.97
C GLN A 190 9.93 7.81 15.62
N SER A 191 9.17 8.78 15.11
CA SER A 191 8.67 8.72 13.74
C SER A 191 9.83 8.72 12.77
N VAL A 192 9.78 7.84 11.80
CA VAL A 192 10.73 7.85 10.69
C VAL A 192 10.13 8.65 9.55
N SER A 193 10.93 9.51 8.90
CA SER A 193 10.52 10.07 7.63
C SER A 193 10.31 8.91 6.66
N THR A 194 9.15 8.84 6.03
CA THR A 194 8.98 7.97 4.88
C THR A 194 9.27 8.82 3.66
N ASP A 195 10.27 8.42 2.89
CA ASP A 195 10.47 9.00 1.57
C ASP A 195 9.13 8.95 0.82
N PRO A 196 8.78 10.03 0.10
CA PRO A 196 7.53 10.06 -0.64
C PRO A 196 7.51 8.89 -1.62
N LYS A 197 6.33 8.31 -1.81
CA LYS A 197 6.14 7.26 -2.82
C LYS A 197 6.51 7.81 -4.19
N LEU A 198 7.59 7.30 -4.75
CA LEU A 198 8.06 7.70 -6.06
C LEU A 198 7.21 7.05 -7.18
N PRO A 199 7.19 7.65 -8.38
CA PRO A 199 6.74 6.98 -9.59
C PRO A 199 7.41 5.61 -9.75
N MET A 200 6.65 4.61 -10.20
CA MET A 200 7.23 3.31 -10.51
C MET A 200 8.20 3.43 -11.70
N GLY A 201 9.43 2.97 -11.53
CA GLY A 201 10.44 2.98 -12.59
C GLY A 201 10.06 2.06 -13.75
N THR A 202 10.52 2.38 -14.96
CA THR A 202 10.26 1.57 -16.16
C THR A 202 10.85 0.16 -16.03
N ILE A 203 12.10 0.05 -15.57
CA ILE A 203 12.78 -1.24 -15.34
C ILE A 203 11.99 -2.12 -14.38
N MET A 204 11.50 -1.55 -13.27
CA MET A 204 10.66 -2.29 -12.32
C MET A 204 9.38 -2.82 -12.96
N ILE A 205 8.76 -2.08 -13.88
CA ILE A 205 7.57 -2.55 -14.60
C ILE A 205 7.93 -3.69 -15.55
N GLU A 206 9.02 -3.55 -16.29
CA GLU A 206 9.52 -4.56 -17.23
C GLU A 206 9.88 -5.85 -16.51
N ASP A 207 10.57 -5.79 -15.37
CA ASP A 207 10.89 -6.96 -14.55
C ASP A 207 9.62 -7.68 -14.04
N ILE A 208 8.59 -6.91 -13.65
CA ILE A 208 7.30 -7.48 -13.24
C ILE A 208 6.59 -8.11 -14.45
N GLU A 209 6.62 -7.48 -15.63
CA GLU A 209 6.08 -8.03 -16.87
C GLU A 209 6.80 -9.34 -17.25
N MET A 210 8.14 -9.40 -17.15
CA MET A 210 8.92 -10.64 -17.38
C MET A 210 8.51 -11.76 -16.42
N VAL A 211 8.35 -11.46 -15.12
CA VAL A 211 7.87 -12.45 -14.15
C VAL A 211 6.47 -12.99 -14.49
N ILE A 212 5.60 -12.18 -15.09
CA ILE A 212 4.27 -12.63 -15.52
C ILE A 212 4.39 -13.64 -16.67
N GLU A 213 5.24 -13.35 -17.65
CA GLU A 213 5.53 -14.25 -18.78
C GLU A 213 6.15 -15.56 -18.29
N ASP A 214 7.16 -15.50 -17.42
CA ASP A 214 7.77 -16.71 -16.84
C ASP A 214 6.74 -17.58 -16.09
N LEU A 215 5.78 -16.94 -15.42
CA LEU A 215 4.71 -17.62 -14.68
C LEU A 215 3.60 -18.19 -15.57
N TYR A 216 3.63 -17.96 -16.87
CA TYR A 216 2.72 -18.62 -17.81
C TYR A 216 3.14 -20.08 -18.05
N GLU A 217 4.44 -20.37 -17.96
CA GLU A 217 4.97 -21.70 -18.23
C GLU A 217 4.51 -22.73 -17.18
N PRO A 218 4.09 -23.94 -17.61
CA PRO A 218 3.63 -24.99 -16.69
C PRO A 218 4.66 -25.35 -15.61
N ASP A 219 5.95 -25.29 -15.96
CA ASP A 219 7.07 -25.69 -15.11
C ASP A 219 7.45 -24.63 -14.06
N ALA A 220 6.94 -23.41 -14.21
CA ALA A 220 7.10 -22.35 -13.21
C ALA A 220 6.29 -22.62 -11.92
N TYR A 221 5.36 -23.59 -11.95
CA TYR A 221 4.52 -23.95 -10.81
C TYR A 221 5.11 -25.15 -10.05
N PRO A 222 5.41 -25.01 -8.74
CA PRO A 222 5.88 -26.13 -7.95
C PRO A 222 4.79 -27.20 -7.84
N GLU A 223 5.19 -28.46 -7.75
CA GLU A 223 4.27 -29.62 -7.73
C GLU A 223 3.08 -29.46 -6.75
N PRO A 224 3.27 -28.97 -5.50
CA PRO A 224 2.15 -28.75 -4.58
C PRO A 224 1.08 -27.77 -5.10
N ALA A 225 1.49 -26.76 -5.87
CA ALA A 225 0.59 -25.79 -6.47
C ALA A 225 -0.16 -26.36 -7.68
N ARG A 226 0.39 -27.38 -8.36
CA ARG A 226 -0.28 -28.12 -9.44
C ARG A 226 -1.28 -29.15 -8.88
N ARG A 227 -0.97 -29.80 -7.76
CA ARG A 227 -1.84 -30.81 -7.12
C ARG A 227 -3.26 -30.33 -6.83
N ARG A 228 -3.49 -29.03 -6.61
CA ARG A 228 -4.83 -28.46 -6.37
C ARG A 228 -5.78 -28.61 -7.57
N PHE A 229 -5.25 -28.85 -8.77
CA PHE A 229 -6.02 -29.09 -9.98
C PHE A 229 -6.18 -30.59 -10.29
N GLY A 230 -5.60 -31.46 -9.46
CA GLY A 230 -5.66 -32.91 -9.66
C GLY A 230 -5.08 -33.32 -11.02
N LYS A 231 -5.84 -34.16 -11.75
CA LYS A 231 -5.53 -34.60 -13.13
C LYS A 231 -6.25 -33.74 -14.19
N ASP A 232 -6.91 -32.66 -13.80
CA ASP A 232 -7.65 -31.82 -14.76
C ASP A 232 -6.72 -30.79 -15.40
N GLU A 233 -6.08 -31.20 -16.49
CA GLU A 233 -5.17 -30.35 -17.27
C GLU A 233 -5.90 -29.15 -17.87
N ALA A 234 -7.15 -29.32 -18.33
CA ALA A 234 -7.92 -28.25 -18.93
C ALA A 234 -8.25 -27.13 -17.92
N LEU A 235 -8.54 -27.49 -16.66
CA LEU A 235 -8.72 -26.53 -15.58
C LEU A 235 -7.42 -25.82 -15.24
N PHE A 236 -6.29 -26.55 -15.20
CA PHE A 236 -4.98 -25.95 -14.95
C PHE A 236 -4.61 -24.96 -16.05
N ASP A 237 -4.83 -25.30 -17.32
CA ASP A 237 -4.61 -24.42 -18.45
C ASP A 237 -5.52 -23.19 -18.39
N ALA A 238 -6.81 -23.36 -18.12
CA ALA A 238 -7.74 -22.24 -17.95
C ALA A 238 -7.34 -21.32 -16.78
N TYR A 239 -6.80 -21.89 -15.69
CA TYR A 239 -6.24 -21.13 -14.58
C TYR A 239 -5.02 -20.32 -15.02
N ARG A 240 -4.08 -20.92 -15.77
CA ARG A 240 -2.88 -20.23 -16.27
C ARG A 240 -3.26 -19.09 -17.23
N ASP A 241 -4.14 -19.36 -18.19
CA ASP A 241 -4.68 -18.34 -19.11
C ASP A 241 -5.27 -17.16 -18.34
N TYR A 242 -6.11 -17.45 -17.34
CA TYR A 242 -6.80 -16.43 -16.57
C TYR A 242 -5.86 -15.64 -15.67
N ILE A 243 -4.96 -16.30 -14.93
CA ILE A 243 -4.08 -15.62 -13.98
C ILE A 243 -3.11 -14.68 -14.71
N THR A 244 -2.57 -15.10 -15.86
CA THR A 244 -1.72 -14.27 -16.70
C THR A 244 -2.51 -13.09 -17.26
N ALA A 245 -3.68 -13.34 -17.87
CA ALA A 245 -4.53 -12.27 -18.40
C ALA A 245 -4.98 -11.28 -17.30
N ARG A 246 -5.25 -11.76 -16.08
CA ARG A 246 -5.61 -10.94 -14.92
C ARG A 246 -4.48 -10.01 -14.50
N ARG A 247 -3.25 -10.52 -14.44
CA ARG A 247 -2.06 -9.76 -14.07
C ARG A 247 -1.72 -8.71 -15.13
N ASP A 248 -1.79 -9.07 -16.40
CA ASP A 248 -1.62 -8.13 -17.51
C ASP A 248 -2.67 -7.02 -17.50
N PHE A 249 -3.93 -7.40 -17.30
CA PHE A 249 -5.03 -6.44 -17.21
C PHE A 249 -4.84 -5.48 -16.04
N MET A 250 -4.42 -6.00 -14.89
CA MET A 250 -4.11 -5.22 -13.70
C MET A 250 -3.00 -4.19 -13.96
N LEU A 251 -1.87 -4.59 -14.56
CA LEU A 251 -0.80 -3.65 -14.94
C LEU A 251 -1.28 -2.62 -15.98
N LEU A 252 -2.03 -3.08 -16.99
CA LEU A 252 -2.59 -2.21 -18.03
C LEU A 252 -3.50 -1.13 -17.44
N MET A 253 -4.43 -1.51 -16.57
CA MET A 253 -5.36 -0.59 -15.92
C MET A 253 -4.63 0.45 -15.09
N MET A 254 -3.69 0.02 -14.25
CA MET A 254 -2.94 0.92 -13.38
C MET A 254 -2.07 1.89 -14.17
N ARG A 255 -1.38 1.41 -15.21
CA ARG A 255 -0.51 2.22 -16.07
C ARG A 255 -1.29 3.21 -16.94
N LYS A 256 -2.48 2.87 -17.42
CA LYS A 256 -3.21 3.68 -18.42
C LYS A 256 -4.28 4.60 -17.87
N THR A 257 -4.72 4.39 -16.63
CA THR A 257 -5.84 5.16 -16.06
C THR A 257 -5.51 5.89 -14.76
N GLY A 258 -4.40 5.52 -14.11
CA GLY A 258 -3.99 6.01 -12.80
C GLY A 258 -5.03 5.79 -11.69
N LEU A 259 -5.97 4.86 -11.87
CA LEU A 259 -7.01 4.55 -10.90
C LEU A 259 -6.42 4.05 -9.57
N ARG A 260 -7.18 4.15 -8.48
CA ARG A 260 -6.76 3.57 -7.20
C ARG A 260 -6.97 2.06 -7.20
N PRO A 261 -6.19 1.29 -6.41
CA PRO A 261 -6.37 -0.16 -6.34
C PRO A 261 -7.80 -0.57 -5.97
N GLU A 262 -8.43 0.17 -5.05
CA GLU A 262 -9.83 -0.06 -4.68
C GLU A 262 -10.80 0.25 -5.82
N GLU A 263 -10.52 1.30 -6.61
CA GLU A 263 -11.33 1.64 -7.78
C GLU A 263 -11.21 0.54 -8.85
N MET A 264 -10.05 -0.12 -8.95
CA MET A 264 -9.81 -1.26 -9.84
C MET A 264 -10.66 -2.45 -9.45
N ALA A 265 -10.61 -2.82 -8.16
CA ALA A 265 -11.30 -3.98 -7.62
C ALA A 265 -12.82 -3.87 -7.76
N GLN A 266 -13.35 -2.64 -7.77
CA GLN A 266 -14.79 -2.35 -7.85
C GLN A 266 -15.27 -2.00 -9.27
N MET A 267 -14.46 -2.22 -10.31
CA MET A 267 -14.91 -2.02 -11.69
C MET A 267 -15.99 -3.04 -12.08
N SER A 268 -17.10 -2.54 -12.64
CA SER A 268 -18.23 -3.36 -13.09
C SER A 268 -17.91 -4.09 -14.40
N LEU A 269 -18.11 -5.41 -14.40
CA LEU A 269 -17.98 -6.28 -15.58
C LEU A 269 -19.01 -5.91 -16.64
N LYS A 270 -20.29 -5.83 -16.26
CA LYS A 270 -21.42 -5.55 -17.16
C LYS A 270 -21.27 -4.18 -17.83
N ALA A 271 -20.92 -3.14 -17.06
CA ALA A 271 -20.75 -1.80 -17.60
C ALA A 271 -19.56 -1.72 -18.57
N ASN A 272 -18.41 -2.29 -18.21
CA ASN A 272 -17.22 -2.25 -19.06
C ASN A 272 -17.36 -3.16 -20.30
N ARG A 273 -17.99 -4.33 -20.19
CA ARG A 273 -18.26 -5.20 -21.36
C ARG A 273 -19.10 -4.48 -22.41
N ARG A 274 -20.12 -3.71 -21.99
CA ARG A 274 -20.94 -2.89 -22.89
C ARG A 274 -20.13 -1.76 -23.52
N SER A 275 -19.43 -0.98 -22.71
CA SER A 275 -18.75 0.24 -23.18
C SER A 275 -17.55 -0.02 -24.09
N ILE A 276 -16.91 -1.17 -23.97
CA ILE A 276 -15.78 -1.58 -24.83
C ILE A 276 -16.25 -1.97 -26.25
N GLY A 277 -17.54 -2.27 -26.43
CA GLY A 277 -18.15 -2.54 -27.74
C GLY A 277 -18.65 -1.28 -28.46
N GLU A 278 -18.62 -0.11 -27.82
CA GLU A 278 -19.03 1.16 -28.43
C GLU A 278 -18.02 1.62 -29.51
N SER A 279 -18.47 2.42 -30.48
CA SER A 279 -17.61 2.98 -31.54
C SER A 279 -16.47 3.84 -30.99
N GLN A 280 -16.70 4.51 -29.86
CA GLN A 280 -15.71 5.22 -29.06
C GLN A 280 -15.56 4.50 -27.72
N PRO A 281 -14.63 3.53 -27.61
CA PRO A 281 -14.56 2.69 -26.43
C PRO A 281 -14.13 3.49 -25.20
N VAL A 282 -14.84 3.26 -24.09
CA VAL A 282 -14.51 3.86 -22.79
C VAL A 282 -14.44 2.80 -21.70
N LEU A 283 -13.65 3.07 -20.66
CA LEU A 283 -13.69 2.35 -19.39
C LEU A 283 -14.62 3.07 -18.42
N ILE A 284 -15.42 2.31 -17.68
CA ILE A 284 -16.30 2.82 -16.62
C ILE A 284 -15.63 2.55 -15.27
N LEU A 285 -15.22 3.63 -14.59
CA LEU A 285 -14.41 3.57 -13.37
C LEU A 285 -15.16 4.22 -12.19
N PRO A 286 -15.21 3.60 -11.00
CA PRO A 286 -15.74 4.26 -9.81
C PRO A 286 -14.77 5.34 -9.29
N THR A 287 -15.31 6.39 -8.65
CA THR A 287 -14.50 7.46 -8.02
C THR A 287 -14.67 7.48 -6.50
N LEU A 288 -13.77 6.82 -5.78
CA LEU A 288 -13.92 6.55 -4.33
C LEU A 288 -13.43 7.68 -3.42
N LYS A 289 -12.81 8.75 -3.97
CA LYS A 289 -12.29 9.88 -3.15
C LYS A 289 -13.39 10.68 -2.44
N ARG A 290 -14.65 10.54 -2.85
CA ARG A 290 -15.76 11.33 -2.30
C ARG A 290 -16.40 10.74 -1.04
N ARG A 291 -15.97 9.54 -0.61
CA ARG A 291 -16.50 8.84 0.59
C ARG A 291 -18.04 8.73 0.58
N GLN A 292 -18.63 8.59 -0.60
CA GLN A 292 -20.04 8.37 -0.80
C GLN A 292 -20.33 6.87 -0.82
N LEU A 293 -21.48 6.46 -0.28
CA LEU A 293 -21.93 5.07 -0.26
C LEU A 293 -21.97 4.49 -1.69
N ASN A 294 -22.47 5.29 -2.64
CA ASN A 294 -22.46 5.01 -4.07
C ASN A 294 -21.44 5.94 -4.76
N PRO A 295 -20.25 5.46 -5.13
CA PRO A 295 -19.26 6.30 -5.78
C PRO A 295 -19.76 6.70 -7.17
N PRO A 296 -19.59 7.97 -7.59
CA PRO A 296 -19.89 8.37 -8.94
C PRO A 296 -19.02 7.60 -9.93
N LEU A 297 -19.59 7.27 -11.09
CA LEU A 297 -18.89 6.59 -12.17
C LEU A 297 -18.31 7.63 -13.13
N ARG A 298 -17.03 7.48 -13.51
CA ARG A 298 -16.36 8.27 -14.54
C ARG A 298 -16.16 7.45 -15.81
N ARG A 299 -16.43 8.07 -16.96
CA ARG A 299 -16.11 7.52 -18.30
C ARG A 299 -14.68 7.91 -18.65
N PHE A 300 -13.81 6.94 -18.90
CA PHE A 300 -12.42 7.14 -19.24
C PHE A 300 -12.17 6.68 -20.69
N PRO A 301 -11.97 7.60 -21.65
CA PRO A 301 -11.70 7.25 -23.04
C PRO A 301 -10.44 6.42 -23.18
N ILE A 302 -10.49 5.40 -24.04
CA ILE A 302 -9.34 4.55 -24.35
C ILE A 302 -9.15 4.39 -25.86
N THR A 303 -7.93 4.07 -26.27
CA THR A 303 -7.63 3.81 -27.68
C THR A 303 -8.15 2.43 -28.10
N PRO A 304 -8.40 2.20 -29.41
CA PRO A 304 -8.79 0.89 -29.92
C PRO A 304 -7.81 -0.23 -29.55
N LYS A 305 -6.50 0.07 -29.50
CA LYS A 305 -5.45 -0.87 -29.06
C LYS A 305 -5.64 -1.32 -27.61
N ILE A 306 -5.96 -0.39 -26.70
CA ILE A 306 -6.25 -0.72 -25.31
C ILE A 306 -7.55 -1.54 -25.24
N ALA A 307 -8.59 -1.14 -25.99
CA ALA A 307 -9.86 -1.86 -26.03
C ALA A 307 -9.69 -3.33 -26.47
N THR A 308 -8.81 -3.61 -27.44
CA THR A 308 -8.46 -4.98 -27.83
C THR A 308 -7.86 -5.79 -26.69
N ARG A 309 -6.91 -5.21 -25.93
CA ARG A 309 -6.34 -5.89 -24.75
C ARG A 309 -7.39 -6.16 -23.68
N VAL A 310 -8.31 -5.22 -23.45
CA VAL A 310 -9.43 -5.42 -22.53
C VAL A 310 -10.33 -6.56 -23.00
N ARG A 311 -10.63 -6.66 -24.31
CA ARG A 311 -11.42 -7.78 -24.86
C ARG A 311 -10.75 -9.14 -24.67
N LEU A 312 -9.42 -9.22 -24.85
CA LEU A 312 -8.67 -10.45 -24.60
C LEU A 312 -8.80 -10.89 -23.13
N TYR A 313 -8.67 -9.96 -22.20
CA TYR A 313 -8.92 -10.23 -20.79
C TYR A 313 -10.34 -10.72 -20.52
N LEU A 314 -11.36 -10.03 -21.06
CA LEU A 314 -12.76 -10.42 -20.87
C LEU A 314 -13.08 -11.82 -21.42
N LYS A 315 -12.36 -12.26 -22.47
CA LYS A 315 -12.48 -13.63 -23.00
C LYS A 315 -11.89 -14.66 -22.04
N ALA A 316 -10.69 -14.42 -21.52
CA ALA A 316 -10.06 -15.29 -20.52
C ALA A 316 -10.89 -15.35 -19.22
N HIS A 317 -11.42 -14.20 -18.78
CA HIS A 317 -12.34 -14.09 -17.66
C HIS A 317 -13.59 -14.96 -17.85
N GLN A 318 -14.25 -14.86 -19.01
CA GLN A 318 -15.45 -15.65 -19.29
C GLN A 318 -15.14 -17.15 -19.32
N ARG A 319 -14.03 -17.55 -19.95
CA ARG A 319 -13.60 -18.96 -19.98
C ARG A 319 -13.40 -19.49 -18.55
N TRP A 320 -12.69 -18.75 -17.71
CA TRP A 320 -12.48 -19.13 -16.30
C TRP A 320 -13.79 -19.24 -15.51
N LEU A 321 -14.69 -18.28 -15.66
CA LEU A 321 -15.99 -18.29 -14.99
C LEU A 321 -16.80 -19.55 -15.36
N GLN A 322 -16.83 -19.91 -16.65
CA GLN A 322 -17.50 -21.14 -17.11
C GLN A 322 -16.96 -22.41 -16.43
N TYR A 323 -15.63 -22.51 -16.27
CA TYR A 323 -15.02 -23.64 -15.54
C TYR A 323 -15.37 -23.65 -14.04
N CYS A 324 -15.56 -22.48 -13.44
CA CYS A 324 -15.98 -22.35 -12.04
C CYS A 324 -17.45 -22.73 -11.86
N GLU A 325 -18.34 -22.20 -12.69
CA GLU A 325 -19.79 -22.50 -12.67
C GLU A 325 -20.07 -23.99 -12.89
N ALA A 326 -19.34 -24.63 -13.82
CA ALA A 326 -19.46 -26.07 -14.07
C ALA A 326 -19.11 -26.93 -12.84
N ARG A 327 -18.32 -26.41 -11.90
CA ARG A 327 -17.89 -27.11 -10.67
C ARG A 327 -18.68 -26.71 -9.44
N ASN A 328 -19.16 -25.48 -9.42
CA ASN A 328 -19.98 -24.94 -8.37
C ASN A 328 -21.20 -24.24 -9.00
N PRO A 329 -22.28 -24.98 -9.26
CA PRO A 329 -23.51 -24.40 -9.79
C PRO A 329 -24.16 -23.37 -8.85
N GLU A 330 -23.83 -23.40 -7.56
CA GLU A 330 -24.28 -22.43 -6.55
C GLU A 330 -23.42 -21.16 -6.50
N LEU A 331 -22.47 -21.01 -7.43
CA LEU A 331 -21.65 -19.80 -7.50
C LEU A 331 -22.55 -18.59 -7.76
N ALA A 332 -22.57 -17.66 -6.80
CA ALA A 332 -23.36 -16.44 -6.91
C ALA A 332 -22.91 -15.60 -8.12
N GLU A 333 -23.88 -15.10 -8.89
CA GLU A 333 -23.60 -14.16 -9.98
C GLU A 333 -22.89 -12.92 -9.42
N SER A 334 -21.79 -12.54 -10.06
CA SER A 334 -20.95 -11.43 -9.63
C SER A 334 -20.71 -10.47 -10.80
N ASP A 335 -20.86 -9.17 -10.55
CA ASP A 335 -20.50 -8.11 -11.51
C ASP A 335 -19.02 -7.68 -11.39
N SER A 336 -18.19 -8.47 -10.73
CA SER A 336 -16.76 -8.18 -10.56
C SER A 336 -15.97 -8.45 -11.84
N LEU A 337 -15.06 -7.54 -12.21
CA LEU A 337 -14.06 -7.84 -13.24
C LEU A 337 -13.00 -8.84 -12.75
N PHE A 338 -12.73 -8.92 -11.45
CA PHE A 338 -11.68 -9.79 -10.92
C PHE A 338 -12.29 -10.96 -10.14
N LEU A 339 -11.84 -12.17 -10.45
CA LEU A 339 -12.30 -13.42 -9.86
C LEU A 339 -11.17 -14.09 -9.10
N SER A 340 -11.56 -14.74 -8.02
CA SER A 340 -10.67 -15.52 -7.17
C SER A 340 -10.30 -16.84 -7.82
N THR A 341 -9.04 -17.21 -7.60
CA THR A 341 -8.45 -18.49 -7.98
C THR A 341 -8.10 -19.33 -6.75
N GLU A 342 -8.51 -18.88 -5.56
CA GLU A 342 -8.21 -19.56 -4.30
C GLU A 342 -9.17 -20.74 -4.08
N PRO A 343 -8.67 -21.88 -3.59
CA PRO A 343 -9.52 -23.00 -3.20
C PRO A 343 -10.61 -22.58 -2.22
N GLY A 344 -11.84 -23.06 -2.43
CA GLY A 344 -13.02 -22.71 -1.62
C GLY A 344 -13.72 -21.39 -2.01
N ASN A 345 -13.08 -20.54 -2.84
CA ASN A 345 -13.69 -19.32 -3.40
C ASN A 345 -13.41 -19.20 -4.90
N LEU A 346 -13.37 -20.32 -5.62
CA LEU A 346 -13.10 -20.33 -7.07
C LEU A 346 -14.22 -19.59 -7.80
N GLY A 347 -13.87 -18.62 -8.63
CA GLY A 347 -14.83 -17.84 -9.42
C GLY A 347 -15.57 -16.76 -8.63
N ALA A 348 -15.41 -16.68 -7.30
CA ALA A 348 -16.01 -15.61 -6.50
C ALA A 348 -15.32 -14.26 -6.75
N ALA A 349 -15.99 -13.15 -6.45
CA ALA A 349 -15.43 -11.80 -6.58
C ALA A 349 -14.12 -11.64 -5.77
N LEU A 350 -13.08 -11.11 -6.40
CA LEU A 350 -11.78 -10.88 -5.77
C LEU A 350 -11.73 -9.49 -5.12
N ALA A 351 -11.48 -9.44 -3.82
CA ALA A 351 -11.30 -8.19 -3.09
C ALA A 351 -9.93 -7.53 -3.40
N LYS A 352 -9.81 -6.22 -3.13
CA LYS A 352 -8.56 -5.46 -3.25
C LYS A 352 -7.37 -6.15 -2.57
N SER A 353 -7.56 -6.69 -1.37
CA SER A 353 -6.48 -7.38 -0.64
C SER A 353 -5.92 -8.59 -1.39
N GLY A 354 -6.76 -9.27 -2.19
CA GLY A 354 -6.32 -10.35 -3.06
C GLY A 354 -5.44 -9.86 -4.21
N LEU A 355 -5.82 -8.73 -4.83
CA LEU A 355 -5.01 -8.06 -5.86
C LEU A 355 -3.69 -7.54 -5.30
N ASP A 356 -3.71 -6.90 -4.12
CA ASP A 356 -2.50 -6.40 -3.46
C ASP A 356 -1.52 -7.54 -3.20
N LYS A 357 -2.02 -8.68 -2.70
CA LYS A 357 -1.18 -9.86 -2.42
C LYS A 357 -0.61 -10.49 -3.69
N ASP A 358 -1.41 -10.60 -4.76
CA ASP A 358 -0.93 -11.11 -6.04
C ASP A 358 0.17 -10.20 -6.60
N PHE A 359 -0.02 -8.88 -6.55
CA PHE A 359 0.99 -7.92 -6.99
C PHE A 359 2.24 -7.92 -6.13
N GLU A 360 2.11 -7.98 -4.80
CA GLU A 360 3.25 -8.11 -3.88
C GLU A 360 4.08 -9.36 -4.20
N ASN A 361 3.42 -10.49 -4.50
CA ASN A 361 4.11 -11.71 -4.90
C ASN A 361 4.89 -11.54 -6.21
N LEU A 362 4.36 -10.80 -7.18
CA LEU A 362 5.07 -10.49 -8.42
C LEU A 362 6.29 -9.61 -8.15
N CYS A 363 6.14 -8.53 -7.38
CA CYS A 363 7.26 -7.66 -7.00
C CYS A 363 8.34 -8.43 -6.24
N ASN A 364 7.96 -9.32 -5.33
CA ASN A 364 8.90 -10.15 -4.58
C ASN A 364 9.69 -11.09 -5.48
N ARG A 365 9.04 -11.70 -6.49
CA ARG A 365 9.70 -12.56 -7.48
C ARG A 365 10.64 -11.78 -8.41
N ALA A 366 10.27 -10.55 -8.75
CA ALA A 366 11.11 -9.62 -9.50
C ALA A 366 12.27 -9.01 -8.68
N GLY A 367 12.51 -9.47 -7.44
CA GLY A 367 13.62 -8.98 -6.61
C GLY A 367 13.33 -7.71 -5.80
N TYR A 368 12.09 -7.20 -5.82
CA TYR A 368 11.72 -5.93 -5.19
C TYR A 368 11.19 -6.04 -3.76
N ARG A 369 11.43 -7.15 -3.05
CA ARG A 369 10.95 -7.37 -1.67
C ARG A 369 11.39 -6.26 -0.68
N LYS A 370 12.61 -5.75 -0.84
CA LYS A 370 13.17 -4.68 0.01
C LYS A 370 12.84 -3.28 -0.48
N HIS A 371 12.25 -3.17 -1.65
CA HIS A 371 11.90 -1.89 -2.27
C HIS A 371 10.44 -1.57 -1.98
N GLN A 372 10.10 -0.28 -1.94
CA GLN A 372 8.71 0.10 -2.00
C GLN A 372 8.22 -0.24 -3.42
N ALA A 373 7.42 -1.29 -3.55
CA ALA A 373 6.78 -1.69 -4.80
C ALA A 373 5.30 -1.95 -4.52
N CYS A 374 4.45 -0.99 -4.89
CA CYS A 374 3.02 -1.10 -4.67
C CYS A 374 2.24 -0.41 -5.78
N PHE A 375 1.00 -0.82 -5.96
CA PHE A 375 0.09 -0.20 -6.93
C PHE A 375 -0.01 1.32 -6.88
N SER A 376 0.15 1.93 -5.70
CA SER A 376 0.09 3.40 -5.59
C SER A 376 1.15 4.07 -6.46
N MET A 377 2.29 3.43 -6.69
CA MET A 377 3.39 3.98 -7.50
C MET A 377 3.05 4.06 -8.99
N PHE A 378 2.21 3.15 -9.51
CA PHE A 378 1.65 3.30 -10.86
C PHE A 378 0.79 4.55 -10.96
N ARG A 379 0.01 4.85 -9.92
CA ARG A 379 -0.75 6.10 -9.87
C ARG A 379 0.18 7.31 -9.82
N HIS A 380 1.26 7.28 -9.04
CA HIS A 380 2.25 8.36 -9.04
C HIS A 380 2.85 8.54 -10.44
N ARG A 381 3.28 7.45 -11.09
CA ARG A 381 3.81 7.46 -12.46
C ARG A 381 2.83 8.04 -13.47
N PHE A 382 1.59 7.57 -13.48
CA PHE A 382 0.56 8.08 -14.40
C PHE A 382 0.33 9.59 -14.24
N ILE A 383 0.31 10.08 -12.99
CA ILE A 383 0.14 11.51 -12.73
C ILE A 383 1.37 12.29 -13.20
N THR A 384 2.58 11.80 -12.90
CA THR A 384 3.82 12.43 -13.37
C THR A 384 3.88 12.46 -14.91
N ASP A 385 3.56 11.36 -15.59
CA ASP A 385 3.51 11.28 -17.05
C ASP A 385 2.53 12.32 -17.63
N LEU A 386 1.34 12.49 -17.02
CA LEU A 386 0.39 13.52 -17.44
C LEU A 386 0.93 14.94 -17.24
N VAL A 387 1.61 15.18 -16.12
CA VAL A 387 2.26 16.47 -15.84
C VAL A 387 3.33 16.75 -16.88
N ILE A 388 4.22 15.79 -17.16
CA ILE A 388 5.25 15.88 -18.21
C ILE A 388 4.63 16.24 -19.56
N LEU A 389 3.59 15.52 -19.99
CA LEU A 389 2.93 15.74 -21.27
C LEU A 389 2.35 17.16 -21.37
N HIS A 390 1.65 17.62 -20.34
CA HIS A 390 1.08 18.96 -20.33
C HIS A 390 2.12 20.07 -20.19
N LEU A 391 3.22 19.83 -19.45
CA LEU A 391 4.34 20.76 -19.38
C LEU A 391 5.01 20.89 -20.76
N LYS A 392 5.28 19.77 -21.44
CA LYS A 392 5.83 19.76 -22.80
C LYS A 392 4.92 20.49 -23.79
N GLU A 393 3.62 20.28 -23.70
CA GLU A 393 2.63 20.98 -24.53
C GLU A 393 2.65 22.50 -24.30
N LEU A 394 2.67 22.94 -23.03
CA LEU A 394 2.64 24.35 -22.67
C LEU A 394 3.99 25.05 -22.90
N ASN A 395 5.10 24.31 -22.84
CA ASN A 395 6.45 24.83 -23.07
C ASN A 395 6.77 25.00 -24.57
N LYS A 396 5.98 24.41 -25.48
CA LYS A 396 6.11 24.64 -26.94
C LYS A 396 5.77 26.09 -27.26
N GLY A 397 6.77 26.97 -27.20
CA GLY A 397 6.67 28.40 -27.49
C GLY A 397 6.94 29.33 -26.32
N LYS A 398 7.38 28.83 -25.16
CA LYS A 398 7.79 29.65 -24.01
C LYS A 398 9.25 29.40 -23.64
N THR A 399 9.95 30.46 -23.25
CA THR A 399 11.33 30.40 -22.72
C THR A 399 11.35 30.01 -21.23
N GLU A 400 10.34 30.40 -20.46
CA GLU A 400 10.24 30.09 -19.03
C GLU A 400 8.80 29.82 -18.57
N MET A 401 8.65 28.94 -17.58
CA MET A 401 7.38 28.56 -16.97
C MET A 401 7.23 29.23 -15.61
N ASN A 402 6.09 29.86 -15.36
CA ASN A 402 5.81 30.52 -14.07
C ASN A 402 4.86 29.70 -13.18
N LYS A 403 4.64 30.17 -11.95
CA LYS A 403 3.74 29.50 -10.99
C LYS A 403 2.30 29.38 -11.50
N HIS A 404 1.84 30.32 -12.31
CA HIS A 404 0.51 30.28 -12.92
C HIS A 404 0.42 29.16 -13.97
N ASP A 405 1.45 29.00 -14.80
CA ASP A 405 1.56 27.92 -15.79
C ASP A 405 1.50 26.54 -15.13
N TYR A 406 2.26 26.33 -14.05
CA TYR A 406 2.16 25.09 -13.28
C TYR A 406 0.76 24.88 -12.71
N ARG A 407 0.12 25.92 -12.17
CA ARG A 407 -1.24 25.80 -11.65
C ARG A 407 -2.26 25.40 -12.73
N MET A 408 -2.14 25.94 -13.95
CA MET A 408 -2.99 25.55 -15.08
C MET A 408 -2.81 24.07 -15.46
N VAL A 409 -1.56 23.59 -15.52
CA VAL A 409 -1.26 22.18 -15.77
C VAL A 409 -1.89 21.30 -14.68
N LEU A 410 -1.67 21.66 -13.41
CA LEU A 410 -2.18 20.89 -12.28
C LEU A 410 -3.71 20.88 -12.20
N GLU A 411 -4.42 21.91 -12.68
CA GLU A 411 -5.88 21.90 -12.80
C GLU A 411 -6.38 20.86 -13.82
N LYS A 412 -5.78 20.83 -15.03
CA LYS A 412 -6.10 19.81 -16.05
C LYS A 412 -5.85 18.39 -15.51
N VAL A 413 -4.75 18.20 -14.78
CA VAL A 413 -4.42 16.92 -14.14
C VAL A 413 -5.41 16.58 -13.02
N ARG A 414 -5.83 17.56 -12.21
CA ARG A 414 -6.80 17.37 -11.11
C ARG A 414 -8.12 16.82 -11.63
N GLU A 415 -8.64 17.37 -12.72
CA GLU A 415 -9.89 16.92 -13.35
C GLU A 415 -9.80 15.47 -13.83
N LYS A 416 -8.71 15.12 -14.53
CA LYS A 416 -8.49 13.75 -15.03
C LYS A 416 -8.31 12.72 -13.92
N THR A 417 -7.70 13.12 -12.80
CA THR A 417 -7.26 12.19 -11.74
C THR A 417 -8.15 12.18 -10.50
N GLY A 418 -9.16 13.06 -10.44
CA GLY A 418 -10.14 13.15 -9.36
C GLY A 418 -9.57 13.65 -8.03
N HIS A 419 -8.55 14.53 -8.05
CA HIS A 419 -8.00 15.11 -6.82
C HIS A 419 -8.91 16.19 -6.23
N LYS A 420 -8.96 16.28 -4.89
CA LYS A 420 -9.77 17.30 -4.19
C LYS A 420 -9.09 18.66 -4.17
N SER A 421 -7.78 18.70 -3.93
CA SER A 421 -6.97 19.92 -3.90
C SER A 421 -5.81 19.81 -4.88
N ILE A 422 -5.50 20.93 -5.54
CA ILE A 422 -4.32 21.13 -6.37
C ILE A 422 -3.05 21.02 -5.52
N ASP A 423 -3.10 21.42 -4.24
CA ASP A 423 -1.91 21.52 -3.41
C ASP A 423 -1.21 20.16 -3.25
N THR A 424 -2.00 19.09 -3.26
CA THR A 424 -1.50 17.71 -3.21
C THR A 424 -0.78 17.27 -4.48
N LEU A 425 -0.87 18.03 -5.57
CA LEU A 425 -0.29 17.71 -6.87
C LEU A 425 1.04 18.43 -7.16
N TRP A 426 1.41 19.46 -6.39
CA TRP A 426 2.62 20.24 -6.66
C TRP A 426 3.89 19.41 -6.74
N HIS A 427 4.05 18.43 -5.85
CA HIS A 427 5.22 17.55 -5.83
C HIS A 427 5.41 16.75 -7.14
N TYR A 428 4.39 16.62 -8.00
CA TYR A 428 4.55 15.96 -9.30
C TYR A 428 5.25 16.84 -10.33
N ILE A 429 5.36 18.15 -10.11
CA ILE A 429 6.19 19.04 -10.94
C ILE A 429 7.67 18.68 -10.75
N ASP A 430 8.11 18.56 -9.50
CA ASP A 430 9.49 18.18 -9.18
C ASP A 430 9.81 16.79 -9.74
N LEU A 431 8.93 15.82 -9.50
CA LEU A 431 9.08 14.46 -10.05
C LEU A 431 9.11 14.43 -11.59
N ALA A 432 8.39 15.34 -12.26
CA ALA A 432 8.39 15.43 -13.72
C ALA A 432 9.75 15.91 -14.23
N TYR A 433 10.34 16.93 -13.60
CA TYR A 433 11.68 17.40 -13.93
C TYR A 433 12.77 16.35 -13.66
N ASP A 434 12.63 15.62 -12.55
CA ASP A 434 13.53 14.51 -12.22
C ASP A 434 13.45 13.39 -13.28
N MET A 435 12.24 12.99 -13.68
CA MET A 435 12.03 11.94 -14.70
C MET A 435 12.49 12.35 -16.10
N GLU A 436 12.41 13.64 -16.44
CA GLU A 436 12.95 14.19 -17.69
C GLU A 436 14.46 14.42 -17.64
N GLY A 437 15.10 14.15 -16.50
CA GLY A 437 16.55 14.26 -16.36
C GLY A 437 17.07 15.69 -16.44
N VAL A 438 16.23 16.70 -16.16
CA VAL A 438 16.64 18.12 -16.25
C VAL A 438 17.82 18.43 -15.34
N TRP A 439 17.92 17.74 -14.20
CA TRP A 439 19.03 17.88 -13.26
C TRP A 439 20.21 16.94 -13.54
N ASN A 440 20.12 16.04 -14.53
CA ASN A 440 21.20 15.08 -14.81
C ASN A 440 22.55 15.75 -15.12
N PRO A 441 22.63 16.81 -15.95
CA PRO A 441 23.91 17.47 -16.22
C PRO A 441 24.55 18.06 -14.96
N VAL A 442 23.74 18.65 -14.08
CA VAL A 442 24.20 19.23 -12.81
C VAL A 442 24.66 18.12 -11.86
N ASN A 443 23.87 17.05 -11.72
CA ASN A 443 24.21 15.90 -10.89
C ASN A 443 25.50 15.21 -11.37
N GLN A 444 25.71 15.13 -12.69
CA GLN A 444 26.95 14.62 -13.28
C GLN A 444 28.13 15.54 -13.00
N ALA A 445 27.96 16.86 -13.09
CA ALA A 445 29.02 17.82 -12.73
C ALA A 445 29.41 17.72 -11.25
N ILE A 446 28.43 17.53 -10.35
CA ILE A 446 28.67 17.31 -8.92
C ILE A 446 29.47 16.02 -8.71
N ARG A 447 29.09 14.90 -9.34
CA ARG A 447 29.83 13.64 -9.27
C ARG A 447 31.28 13.78 -9.75
N ARG A 448 31.50 14.52 -10.85
CA ARG A 448 32.85 14.82 -11.37
C ARG A 448 33.68 15.61 -10.36
N LEU A 449 33.08 16.62 -9.73
CA LEU A 449 33.75 17.41 -8.69
C LEU A 449 34.13 16.52 -7.49
N GLN A 450 33.20 15.70 -7.00
CA GLN A 450 33.45 14.77 -5.89
C GLN A 450 34.56 13.76 -6.22
N ALA A 451 34.51 13.12 -7.39
CA ALA A 451 35.56 12.19 -7.83
C ALA A 451 36.93 12.88 -7.94
N THR A 452 36.96 14.14 -8.35
CA THR A 452 38.20 14.94 -8.41
C THR A 452 38.73 15.26 -7.01
N GLU A 453 37.85 15.61 -6.07
CA GLU A 453 38.21 15.86 -4.67
C GLU A 453 38.74 14.60 -3.97
N GLU A 454 38.11 13.44 -4.21
CA GLU A 454 38.55 12.13 -3.72
C GLU A 454 39.92 11.76 -4.30
N LEU A 455 40.12 11.89 -5.61
CA LEU A 455 41.42 11.66 -6.25
C LEU A 455 42.52 12.57 -5.65
N LYS A 456 42.20 13.84 -5.41
CA LYS A 456 43.13 14.77 -4.75
C LYS A 456 43.45 14.33 -3.32
N HIS A 457 42.48 13.82 -2.58
CA HIS A 457 42.70 13.29 -1.24
C HIS A 457 43.64 12.07 -1.27
N ASP A 458 43.39 11.12 -2.17
CA ASP A 458 44.18 9.90 -2.32
C ASP A 458 45.61 10.20 -2.76
N LEU A 459 45.81 11.10 -3.73
CA LEU A 459 47.14 11.56 -4.12
C LEU A 459 47.91 12.20 -2.96
N ASN A 460 47.23 12.92 -2.07
CA ASN A 460 47.85 13.48 -0.88
C ASN A 460 48.17 12.42 0.18
N GLN A 461 47.32 11.41 0.36
CA GLN A 461 47.63 10.26 1.23
C GLN A 461 48.84 9.49 0.69
N LEU A 462 48.86 9.20 -0.60
CA LEU A 462 49.94 8.51 -1.27
C LEU A 462 51.25 9.30 -1.18
N ARG A 463 51.21 10.62 -1.40
CA ARG A 463 52.37 11.51 -1.18
C ARG A 463 52.88 11.44 0.26
N ARG A 464 52.01 11.31 1.26
CA ARG A 464 52.41 11.14 2.67
C ARG A 464 53.03 9.76 2.91
N GLN A 465 52.46 8.70 2.35
CA GLN A 465 53.00 7.34 2.44
C GLN A 465 54.39 7.25 1.79
N LEU A 466 54.58 7.86 0.62
CA LEU A 466 55.88 7.93 -0.07
C LEU A 466 56.93 8.73 0.71
N ARG A 467 56.51 9.72 1.51
CA ARG A 467 57.42 10.48 2.39
C ARG A 467 57.80 9.73 3.67
N ASN A 468 56.93 8.85 4.14
CA ASN A 468 57.13 8.09 5.39
C ASN A 468 57.80 6.73 5.15
N THR A 469 57.87 6.27 3.90
CA THR A 469 58.59 5.05 3.52
C THR A 469 59.97 5.47 3.05
N ASP A 470 61.03 5.00 3.70
CA ASP A 470 62.41 5.24 3.26
C ASP A 470 62.63 4.59 1.88
N GLY A 471 62.32 5.36 0.83
CA GLY A 471 62.83 5.28 -0.54
C GLY A 471 62.76 3.97 -1.33
N SER A 472 62.20 2.86 -0.82
CA SER A 472 62.56 1.54 -1.38
C SER A 472 61.49 0.45 -1.48
N GLN A 473 60.18 0.69 -1.22
CA GLN A 473 59.18 -0.41 -1.35
C GLN A 473 57.78 -0.09 -1.89
N LEU A 474 57.53 1.09 -2.48
CA LEU A 474 56.32 1.30 -3.29
C LEU A 474 56.75 1.36 -4.76
N ALA A 475 56.47 0.29 -5.51
CA ALA A 475 56.81 0.22 -6.92
C ALA A 475 56.05 1.32 -7.67
N SER A 476 56.75 2.16 -8.44
CA SER A 476 56.14 3.21 -9.27
C SER A 476 55.01 2.69 -10.16
N SER A 477 54.98 1.39 -10.48
CA SER A 477 53.89 0.70 -11.16
C SER A 477 52.58 0.73 -10.39
N GLN A 478 52.57 0.48 -9.07
CA GLN A 478 51.34 0.49 -8.27
C GLN A 478 50.71 1.89 -8.20
N VAL A 479 51.54 2.94 -8.21
CA VAL A 479 51.09 4.33 -8.28
C VAL A 479 50.46 4.65 -9.63
N ILE A 480 51.10 4.20 -10.71
CA ILE A 480 50.59 4.38 -12.08
C ILE A 480 49.29 3.60 -12.27
N ASP A 481 49.19 2.37 -11.78
CA ASP A 481 48.00 1.53 -11.90
C ASP A 481 46.80 2.16 -11.19
N LEU A 482 46.97 2.66 -9.97
CA LEU A 482 45.90 3.32 -9.20
C LEU A 482 45.42 4.61 -9.88
N VAL A 483 46.34 5.44 -10.38
CA VAL A 483 46.01 6.67 -11.11
C VAL A 483 45.34 6.35 -12.44
N THR A 484 45.79 5.31 -13.14
CA THR A 484 45.26 4.88 -14.45
C THR A 484 43.86 4.29 -14.31
N GLU A 485 43.61 3.47 -13.29
CA GLU A 485 42.28 2.90 -13.00
C GLU A 485 41.25 4.01 -12.72
N ARG A 486 41.62 5.01 -11.91
CA ARG A 486 40.73 6.13 -11.59
C ARG A 486 40.53 7.12 -12.73
N LEU A 487 41.57 7.42 -13.51
CA LEU A 487 41.42 8.21 -14.73
C LEU A 487 40.53 7.48 -15.75
N SER A 488 40.67 6.16 -15.87
CA SER A 488 39.79 5.34 -16.73
C SER A 488 38.33 5.38 -16.27
N GLN A 489 38.09 5.45 -14.96
CA GLN A 489 36.74 5.60 -14.41
C GLN A 489 36.16 7.00 -14.71
N ILE A 490 36.96 8.06 -14.56
CA ILE A 490 36.56 9.44 -14.92
C ILE A 490 36.28 9.56 -16.42
N ILE A 491 37.08 8.91 -17.27
CA ILE A 491 36.91 8.90 -18.72
C ILE A 491 35.71 8.05 -19.14
N GLY A 492 35.51 6.86 -18.55
CA GLY A 492 34.35 6.01 -18.82
C GLY A 492 33.01 6.67 -18.46
N ASP A 493 32.99 7.42 -17.35
CA ASP A 493 31.84 8.26 -16.97
C ASP A 493 31.62 9.43 -17.94
N ALA A 494 32.66 9.88 -18.66
CA ALA A 494 32.57 10.92 -19.69
C ALA A 494 32.12 10.37 -21.06
N GLU A 495 32.51 9.16 -21.43
CA GLU A 495 32.13 8.50 -22.69
C GLU A 495 30.67 8.03 -22.70
N GLN A 496 30.14 7.55 -21.58
CA GLN A 496 28.70 7.29 -21.43
C GLN A 496 27.85 8.56 -21.63
N ALA A 497 28.40 9.75 -21.38
CA ALA A 497 27.71 11.02 -21.60
C ALA A 497 27.66 11.46 -23.07
N GLY A 498 28.54 10.93 -23.94
CA GLY A 498 28.58 11.28 -25.37
C GLY A 498 27.64 10.44 -26.25
N LEU A 499 27.22 9.27 -25.78
CA LEU A 499 26.35 8.35 -26.54
C LEU A 499 24.86 8.70 -26.44
N ASP A 500 24.44 9.49 -25.44
CA ASP A 500 23.05 9.97 -25.29
C ASP A 500 22.81 11.35 -25.94
N THR A 501 23.82 11.93 -26.58
CA THR A 501 23.70 13.17 -27.36
C THR A 501 24.00 12.92 -28.84
N ALA A 502 23.22 12.04 -29.49
CA ALA A 502 23.10 12.11 -30.95
C ALA A 502 22.17 13.30 -31.32
N PRO A 503 22.52 14.13 -32.30
CA PRO A 503 21.75 15.33 -32.63
C PRO A 503 20.42 14.95 -33.25
N THR A 504 19.33 15.47 -32.68
CA THR A 504 18.04 15.53 -33.36
C THR A 504 18.15 16.55 -34.49
N GLY A 505 18.28 16.04 -35.72
CA GLY A 505 17.94 16.76 -36.94
C GLY A 505 16.44 16.76 -37.16
#